data_AF-A0A419WGV1-F1
#
_entry.id   AF-A0A419WGV1-F1
#
_cell.length_a   1.000
_cell.length_b   1.000
_cell.length_c   1.000
_cell.angle_alpha   90.00
_cell.angle_beta   90.00
_cell.angle_gamma   90.00
#
_symmetry.space_group_name_H-M   'P 1'
#
loop_
_entity.id
_entity.type
_entity.pdbx_description
1 polymer ?
#
loop_
_entity_poly.entity_id
_entity_poly.type
_entity_poly.pdbx_seq_one_letter_code
_entity_poly.pdbx_strand_id
1 'polypeptide(L)'
;MSKLLKVLNKYIILLIISSLFVIPWIYVNVFILDSLDRATYDLLQSIPNFVNYLIRLIVIVLLIVDFRKENLKHVVLACVAALFYPLLGVVVFALLMLEKEKVIRRK
;
A
#
# COMPACT_ATOMS: atom_id res chain seq x y z
N MET A 1 -10.26 1.00 21.13
CA MET A 1 -9.97 1.56 19.79
C MET A 1 -11.08 1.17 18.83
N SER A 2 -11.55 2.09 17.97
CA SER A 2 -12.54 1.73 16.94
C SER A 2 -11.98 0.64 16.03
N LYS A 3 -12.85 -0.25 15.53
CA LYS A 3 -12.47 -1.35 14.64
C LYS A 3 -11.69 -0.83 13.42
N LEU A 4 -12.08 0.35 12.95
CA LEU A 4 -11.44 1.11 11.88
C LEU A 4 -9.97 1.46 12.18
N LEU A 5 -9.66 2.00 13.37
CA LEU A 5 -8.29 2.35 13.77
C LEU A 5 -7.35 1.13 13.73
N LYS A 6 -7.85 -0.05 14.14
CA LYS A 6 -7.07 -1.30 14.12
C LYS A 6 -6.73 -1.73 12.69
N VAL A 7 -7.68 -1.61 11.77
CA VAL A 7 -7.46 -1.95 10.35
C VAL A 7 -6.56 -0.91 9.69
N LEU A 8 -6.77 0.38 9.93
CA LEU A 8 -5.94 1.45 9.36
C LEU A 8 -4.48 1.34 9.80
N ASN A 9 -4.23 1.03 11.08
CA ASN A 9 -2.87 0.93 11.62
C ASN A 9 -2.03 -0.13 10.91
N LYS A 10 -2.66 -1.25 10.51
CA LYS A 10 -2.01 -2.30 9.70
C LYS A 10 -1.51 -1.76 8.36
N TYR A 11 -2.32 -0.96 7.67
CA TYR A 11 -1.93 -0.36 6.38
C TYR A 11 -0.88 0.73 6.56
N ILE A 12 -0.96 1.53 7.62
CA ILE A 12 0.04 2.56 7.93
C ILE A 12 1.41 1.92 8.18
N ILE A 13 1.48 0.87 9.00
CA ILE A 13 2.73 0.14 9.27
C ILE A 13 3.32 -0.41 7.96
N LEU A 14 2.48 -1.00 7.10
CA LEU A 14 2.93 -1.53 5.80
C LEU A 14 3.53 -0.43 4.90
N LEU A 15 2.92 0.75 4.86
CA LEU A 15 3.41 1.90 4.07
C LEU A 15 4.71 2.48 4.66
N ILE A 16 4.85 2.50 5.98
CA ILE A 16 6.09 2.93 6.65
C ILE A 16 7.22 1.95 6.33
N ILE A 17 6.98 0.64 6.44
CA ILE A 17 7.97 -0.40 6.10
C ILE A 17 8.36 -0.30 4.62
N SER A 18 7.40 -0.06 3.73
CA SER A 18 7.68 0.19 2.31
C SER A 18 8.60 1.39 2.11
N SER A 19 8.35 2.50 2.81
CA SER A 19 9.12 3.73 2.68
C SER A 19 10.54 3.58 3.23
N LEU A 20 10.70 2.81 4.31
CA LEU A 20 11.99 2.45 4.90
C LEU A 20 12.84 1.56 3.99
N PHE A 21 12.28 0.88 2.99
CA PHE A 21 13.06 0.11 2.02
C PHE A 21 13.59 0.97 0.87
N VAL A 22 12.82 1.97 0.45
CA VAL A 22 13.17 2.83 -0.70
C VAL A 22 14.34 3.74 -0.38
N ILE A 23 14.34 4.37 0.81
CA ILE A 23 15.36 5.37 1.18
C ILE A 23 16.76 4.74 1.28
N PRO A 24 16.98 3.65 2.04
CA PRO A 24 18.30 3.00 2.11
C PRO A 24 18.76 2.47 0.76
N TRP A 25 17.83 2.01 -0.08
CA TRP A 25 18.18 1.54 -1.42
C TRP A 25 18.81 2.65 -2.26
N ILE A 26 18.27 3.87 -2.22
CA ILE A 26 18.84 5.03 -2.92
C ILE A 26 20.28 5.29 -2.47
N TYR A 27 20.54 5.24 -1.16
CA TYR A 27 21.89 5.45 -0.62
C TYR A 27 22.87 4.33 -1.01
N VAL A 28 22.42 3.08 -0.94
CA VAL A 28 23.22 1.92 -1.37
C VAL A 28 23.53 1.97 -2.86
N ASN A 29 22.56 2.42 -3.68
CA ASN A 29 22.72 2.62 -5.12
C ASN A 29 23.86 3.62 -5.38
N VAL A 30 23.82 4.80 -4.74
CA VAL A 30 24.86 5.84 -4.92
C VAL A 30 26.24 5.37 -4.48
N PHE A 31 26.34 4.55 -3.42
CA PHE A 31 27.63 4.08 -2.90
C PHE A 31 28.27 2.96 -3.74
N ILE A 32 27.46 2.09 -4.37
CA ILE A 32 27.94 0.91 -5.11
C ILE A 32 28.25 1.24 -6.59
N LEU A 33 27.68 2.31 -7.13
CA LEU A 33 27.63 2.54 -8.58
C LEU A 33 28.80 3.29 -9.21
N ASP A 34 29.77 3.79 -8.44
CA ASP A 34 30.94 4.49 -9.00
C ASP A 34 31.91 3.55 -9.75
N SER A 35 31.66 2.24 -9.75
CA SER A 35 32.57 1.22 -10.31
C SER A 35 31.92 0.14 -11.17
N LEU A 36 30.62 0.25 -11.49
CA LEU A 36 29.86 -0.83 -12.13
C LEU A 36 29.44 -0.53 -13.57
N ASP A 37 29.41 -1.61 -14.36
CA ASP A 37 29.05 -1.61 -15.77
C ASP A 37 27.57 -1.25 -16.00
N ARG A 38 27.25 -0.66 -17.17
CA ARG A 38 25.92 -0.09 -17.48
C ARG A 38 24.76 -1.08 -17.36
N ALA A 39 25.01 -2.35 -17.70
CA ALA A 39 23.99 -3.41 -17.60
C ALA A 39 23.64 -3.77 -16.13
N THR A 40 24.61 -3.68 -15.22
CA THR A 40 24.39 -3.94 -13.80
C THR A 40 23.64 -2.77 -13.15
N TYR A 41 23.86 -1.55 -13.64
CA TYR A 41 23.11 -0.36 -13.22
C TYR A 41 21.61 -0.49 -13.51
N ASP A 42 21.24 -0.91 -14.73
CA ASP A 42 19.83 -1.07 -15.11
C ASP A 42 19.13 -2.15 -14.26
N LEU A 43 19.82 -3.26 -13.95
CA LEU A 43 19.30 -4.30 -13.06
C LEU A 43 19.12 -3.78 -11.62
N LEU A 44 20.10 -3.07 -11.07
CA LEU A 44 20.02 -2.48 -9.71
C LEU A 44 18.91 -1.42 -9.60
N GLN A 45 18.67 -0.65 -10.65
CA GLN A 45 17.56 0.32 -10.74
C GLN A 45 16.19 -0.36 -10.85
N SER A 46 16.12 -1.59 -11.37
CA SER A 46 14.85 -2.32 -11.51
C SER A 46 14.31 -2.90 -10.19
N ILE A 47 15.17 -3.19 -9.21
CA ILE A 47 14.81 -3.84 -7.93
C ILE A 47 13.77 -3.00 -7.14
N PRO A 48 13.94 -1.68 -6.95
CA PRO A 48 12.93 -0.83 -6.29
C PRO A 48 11.58 -0.87 -6.99
N ASN A 49 11.58 -0.93 -8.32
CA ASN A 49 10.34 -0.99 -9.10
C ASN A 49 9.61 -2.30 -8.84
N PHE A 50 10.31 -3.43 -8.86
CA PHE A 50 9.73 -4.73 -8.49
C PHE A 50 9.17 -4.74 -7.07
N VAL A 51 9.91 -4.22 -6.10
CA VAL A 51 9.45 -4.12 -4.70
C VAL A 51 8.20 -3.23 -4.60
N ASN A 52 8.17 -2.10 -5.30
CA ASN A 52 7.01 -1.20 -5.31
C ASN A 52 5.76 -1.89 -5.91
N TYR A 53 5.91 -2.61 -7.03
CA TYR A 53 4.81 -3.38 -7.61
C TYR A 53 4.32 -4.50 -6.68
N LEU A 54 5.24 -5.20 -6.01
CA LEU A 54 4.91 -6.25 -5.05
C LEU A 54 4.07 -5.67 -3.88
N ILE A 55 4.47 -4.52 -3.36
CA ILE A 55 3.77 -3.85 -2.25
C ILE A 55 2.38 -3.38 -2.70
N ARG A 56 2.24 -2.83 -3.91
CA ARG A 56 0.93 -2.49 -4.49
C ARG A 56 0.02 -3.72 -4.54
N LEU A 57 0.55 -4.85 -4.99
CA LEU A 57 -0.20 -6.10 -5.08
C LEU A 57 -0.62 -6.61 -3.69
N ILE A 58 0.27 -6.55 -2.70
CA ILE A 58 -0.04 -6.90 -1.31
C ILE A 58 -1.16 -6.00 -0.76
N VAL A 59 -1.10 -4.69 -0.98
CA VAL A 59 -2.14 -3.74 -0.52
C VAL A 59 -3.49 -4.07 -1.16
N ILE A 60 -3.52 -4.39 -2.45
CA ILE A 60 -4.76 -4.77 -3.14
C ILE A 60 -5.35 -6.06 -2.55
N VAL A 61 -4.53 -7.09 -2.35
CA VAL A 61 -4.99 -8.36 -1.75
C VAL A 61 -5.54 -8.13 -0.35
N LEU A 62 -4.83 -7.33 0.47
CA LEU A 62 -5.29 -6.99 1.81
C LEU A 62 -6.61 -6.22 1.80
N LEU A 63 -6.75 -5.24 0.90
CA LEU A 63 -8.00 -4.50 0.73
C LEU A 63 -9.14 -5.44 0.36
N ILE A 64 -8.95 -6.36 -0.58
CA ILE A 64 -10.00 -7.33 -0.98
C ILE A 64 -10.43 -8.18 0.23
N VAL A 65 -9.48 -8.67 1.03
CA VAL A 65 -9.77 -9.47 2.21
C VAL A 65 -10.55 -8.66 3.25
N ASP A 66 -10.11 -7.43 3.55
CA ASP A 66 -10.76 -6.60 4.56
C ASP A 66 -12.14 -6.09 4.08
N PHE A 67 -12.32 -5.81 2.79
CA PHE A 67 -13.62 -5.49 2.20
C PHE A 67 -14.62 -6.65 2.33
N ARG A 68 -14.17 -7.88 2.05
CA ARG A 68 -14.99 -9.10 2.24
C ARG A 68 -15.35 -9.29 3.71
N LYS A 69 -14.37 -9.12 4.60
CA LYS A 69 -14.59 -9.26 6.05
C LYS A 69 -15.57 -8.24 6.60
N GLU A 70 -15.53 -7.01 6.10
CA GLU A 70 -16.40 -5.92 6.54
C GLU A 70 -17.69 -5.78 5.71
N ASN A 71 -17.98 -6.66 4.75
CA ASN A 71 -19.16 -6.60 3.88
C ASN A 71 -19.41 -5.21 3.28
N LEU A 72 -18.34 -4.53 2.86
CA LEU A 72 -18.42 -3.18 2.28
C LEU A 72 -18.71 -3.27 0.78
N LYS A 73 -19.61 -2.41 0.29
CA LYS A 73 -19.88 -2.27 -1.15
C LYS A 73 -18.75 -1.45 -1.80
N HIS A 74 -18.59 -1.58 -3.12
CA HIS A 74 -17.61 -0.84 -3.92
C HIS A 74 -16.13 -1.24 -3.75
N VAL A 75 -15.86 -2.52 -3.48
CA VAL A 75 -14.51 -3.13 -3.47
C VAL A 75 -13.70 -2.74 -4.72
N VAL A 76 -14.34 -2.80 -5.89
CA VAL A 76 -13.70 -2.52 -7.19
C VAL A 76 -13.13 -1.11 -7.24
N LEU A 77 -13.85 -0.10 -6.73
CA LEU A 77 -13.39 1.29 -6.75
C LEU A 77 -12.13 1.46 -5.90
N ALA A 78 -12.09 0.85 -4.71
CA ALA A 78 -10.92 0.91 -3.83
C ALA A 78 -9.73 0.14 -4.40
N CYS A 79 -9.96 -1.01 -5.05
CA CYS A 79 -8.91 -1.77 -5.73
C CYS A 79 -8.33 -1.01 -6.93
N VAL A 80 -9.18 -0.36 -7.73
CA VAL A 80 -8.74 0.49 -8.86
C VAL A 80 -7.93 1.67 -8.32
N ALA A 81 -8.40 2.34 -7.27
CA ALA A 81 -7.64 3.42 -6.64
C ALA A 81 -6.27 2.94 -6.10
N ALA A 82 -6.24 1.75 -5.48
CA ALA A 82 -5.02 1.15 -4.94
C ALA A 82 -3.97 0.78 -6.00
N LEU A 83 -4.39 0.46 -7.24
CA LEU A 83 -3.48 0.20 -8.36
C LEU A 83 -2.65 1.44 -8.72
N PHE A 84 -3.30 2.61 -8.77
CA PHE A 84 -2.63 3.87 -9.06
C PHE A 84 -1.84 4.36 -7.84
N TYR A 85 -2.50 4.44 -6.69
CA TYR A 85 -1.91 4.88 -5.43
C TYR A 85 -2.45 4.03 -4.27
N PRO A 86 -1.62 3.15 -3.67
CA PRO A 86 -2.00 2.32 -2.53
C PRO A 86 -2.68 3.10 -1.40
N LEU A 87 -2.18 4.31 -1.13
CA LEU A 87 -2.73 5.22 -0.13
C LEU A 87 -4.19 5.61 -0.44
N LEU A 88 -4.51 5.92 -1.71
CA LEU A 88 -5.87 6.27 -2.11
C LEU A 88 -6.84 5.11 -1.88
N GLY A 89 -6.44 3.88 -2.20
CA GLY A 89 -7.24 2.69 -1.92
C GLY A 89 -7.58 2.53 -0.43
N VAL A 90 -6.59 2.75 0.44
CA VAL A 90 -6.77 2.71 1.91
C VAL A 90 -7.71 3.83 2.39
N VAL A 91 -7.59 5.05 1.84
CA VAL A 91 -8.48 6.18 2.17
C VAL A 91 -9.91 5.89 1.76
N VAL A 92 -10.14 5.36 0.55
CA VAL A 92 -11.48 4.98 0.08
C VAL A 92 -12.09 3.90 0.98
N PHE A 93 -11.31 2.89 1.36
CA PHE A 93 -11.74 1.88 2.34
C PHE A 93 -12.15 2.51 3.68
N ALA A 94 -11.34 3.43 4.20
CA ALA A 94 -11.61 4.11 5.47
C ALA A 94 -12.90 4.93 5.42
N LEU A 95 -13.15 5.65 4.32
CA LEU A 95 -14.37 6.43 4.12
C LEU A 95 -15.61 5.53 4.09
N LEU A 96 -15.57 4.43 3.34
CA LEU A 96 -16.68 3.47 3.27
C LEU A 96 -16.95 2.81 4.62
N MET A 97 -15.89 2.54 5.39
CA MET A 97 -16.03 1.96 6.72
C MET A 97 -16.65 2.96 7.72
N LEU A 98 -16.27 4.24 7.65
CA LEU A 98 -16.89 5.33 8.43
C LEU A 98 -18.36 5.51 8.08
N GLU A 99 -18.71 5.47 6.79
CA GLU A 99 -20.09 5.59 6.33
C GLU A 99 -20.95 4.45 6.89
N LYS A 100 -20.46 3.21 6.82
CA LYS A 100 -21.15 2.06 7.41
C LYS A 100 -21.36 2.21 8.91
N GLU A 101 -20.34 2.64 9.67
CA GLU A 101 -20.47 2.87 11.11
C GLU A 101 -21.49 3.98 11.44
N LYS A 102 -21.55 5.05 10.65
CA LYS A 102 -22.54 6.13 10.80
C LYS A 102 -23.97 5.64 10.54
N VAL A 103 -24.17 4.79 9.52
CA VAL A 103 -25.48 4.20 9.22
C VAL A 103 -25.95 3.30 10.37
N ILE A 104 -25.04 2.51 10.96
CA ILE A 104 -25.38 1.65 12.10
C ILE A 104 -25.76 2.47 13.34
N ARG A 105 -25.05 3.57 13.65
CA ARG A 105 -25.36 4.43 14.82
C ARG A 105 -26.65 5.26 14.68
N ARG A 106 -27.17 5.42 13.47
CA ARG A 106 -28.42 6.16 13.19
C ARG A 106 -29.67 5.26 13.22
N LYS A 107 -29.50 3.94 13.32
CA LYS A 107 -30.57 2.97 13.53
C LYS A 107 -30.60 2.55 14.99
#